data_AF-A0AA90NFY0-F1
#
_entry.id   AF-A0AA90NFY0-F1
#
_cell.length_a   1.000
_cell.length_b   1.000
_cell.length_c   1.000
_cell.angle_alpha   90.00
_cell.angle_beta   90.00
_cell.angle_gamma   90.00
#
_symmetry.space_group_name_H-M   'P 1'
#
loop_
_entity.id
_entity.type
_entity.pdbx_description
1 polymer ?
#
loop_
_entity_poly.entity_id
_entity_poly.type
_entity_poly.pdbx_seq_one_letter_code
_entity_poly.pdbx_strand_id
1 'polypeptide(L)'
;MAVIAHRGRSLRSRIVLWFVRIVMKTIFRLFPMSDRTLPLLRAAEPYLSRVPQSVRGVRIEKITLGGVPTELIVPEGDADPHPRAALIYYHGGAFIGCNLDTHRRIAVLLARGLRVPVYNVEYRQYPDGGVGTSVADGFAAYRELLDSGEVDRILVAGDSAGGFVCAKVIQYAAEAGIQRPTAFAGFSPFLDISAVLPRSSRHDAMLPLGKIRKLRTVLGRGPEELRGPEDMTTDATAAYFPPSILFAADREALMVDSLELHASLDRAGIRNEVHIYDGQVHAFVVSAGLTPESWDAYKVTVGFLSDRLTEAEAAETAVQAEQERHLAS
;
A
#
# COMPACT_ATOMS: atom_id res chain seq x y z
N MET A 1 14.23 12.37 10.77
CA MET A 1 12.86 12.64 10.26
C MET A 1 11.84 12.26 11.34
N ALA A 2 10.56 12.61 11.21
CA ALA A 2 9.62 12.63 12.34
C ALA A 2 8.84 11.32 12.53
N VAL A 3 8.88 10.78 13.76
CA VAL A 3 7.86 9.86 14.28
C VAL A 3 6.74 10.69 14.90
N ILE A 4 5.55 10.64 14.31
CA ILE A 4 4.42 11.50 14.69
C ILE A 4 3.37 10.66 15.39
N ALA A 5 3.19 10.87 16.69
CA ALA A 5 2.21 10.15 17.50
C ALA A 5 0.89 10.90 17.62
N HIS A 6 -0.19 10.29 17.14
CA HIS A 6 -1.56 10.81 17.21
C HIS A 6 -2.29 10.18 18.38
N ARG A 7 -2.36 10.89 19.51
CA ARG A 7 -2.93 10.37 20.79
C ARG A 7 -4.44 10.55 20.93
N GLY A 8 -5.07 11.31 20.04
CA GLY A 8 -6.51 11.54 20.05
C GLY A 8 -7.30 10.26 19.74
N ARG A 9 -8.32 9.97 20.54
CA ARG A 9 -9.24 8.83 20.32
C ARG A 9 -10.68 9.32 20.29
N SER A 10 -11.30 9.30 19.12
CA SER A 10 -12.72 9.54 18.95
C SER A 10 -13.58 8.43 19.58
N LEU A 11 -14.82 8.74 19.92
CA LEU A 11 -15.76 7.71 20.38
C LEU A 11 -15.98 6.63 19.31
N ARG A 12 -15.99 7.03 18.03
CA ARG A 12 -16.15 6.11 16.89
C ARG A 12 -14.98 5.14 16.80
N SER A 13 -13.73 5.60 16.89
CA SER A 13 -12.56 4.71 16.85
C SER A 13 -12.55 3.73 18.01
N ARG A 14 -12.95 4.16 19.23
CA ARG A 14 -13.10 3.26 20.39
C ARG A 14 -14.12 2.14 20.15
N ILE A 15 -15.27 2.46 19.54
CA ILE A 15 -16.31 1.48 19.20
C ILE A 15 -15.78 0.49 18.15
N VAL A 16 -15.18 0.98 17.07
CA VAL A 16 -14.60 0.15 16.00
C VAL A 16 -13.52 -0.77 16.56
N LEU A 17 -12.58 -0.22 17.35
CA LEU A 17 -11.51 -0.98 17.99
C LEU A 17 -12.07 -2.13 18.85
N TRP A 18 -13.06 -1.83 19.68
CA TRP A 18 -13.67 -2.83 20.56
C TRP A 18 -14.40 -3.92 19.77
N PHE A 19 -15.18 -3.52 18.75
CA PHE A 19 -15.89 -4.45 17.86
C PHE A 19 -14.91 -5.38 17.12
N VAL A 20 -13.87 -4.82 16.48
CA VAL A 20 -12.86 -5.60 15.75
C VAL A 20 -12.11 -6.53 16.70
N ARG A 21 -11.75 -6.06 17.90
CA ARG A 21 -11.06 -6.87 18.91
C ARG A 21 -11.88 -8.06 19.40
N ILE A 22 -13.19 -7.92 19.55
CA ILE A 22 -14.05 -8.98 20.08
C ILE A 22 -14.54 -9.89 18.97
N VAL A 23 -14.94 -9.34 17.83
CA VAL A 23 -15.57 -10.11 16.76
C VAL A 23 -14.52 -10.57 15.75
N MET A 24 -13.84 -9.65 15.07
CA MET A 24 -12.92 -10.00 13.98
C MET A 24 -11.71 -10.80 14.46
N LYS A 25 -11.05 -10.38 15.56
CA LYS A 25 -9.91 -11.13 16.10
C LYS A 25 -10.29 -12.54 16.53
N THR A 26 -11.50 -12.72 17.06
CA THR A 26 -12.00 -14.04 17.47
C THR A 26 -12.26 -14.90 16.24
N ILE A 27 -12.92 -14.36 15.20
CA ILE A 27 -13.11 -15.05 13.92
C ILE A 27 -11.75 -15.46 13.34
N PHE A 28 -10.78 -14.54 13.25
CA PHE A 28 -9.45 -14.87 12.74
C PHE A 28 -8.69 -15.85 13.61
N ARG A 29 -8.90 -15.88 14.93
CA ARG A 29 -8.28 -16.92 15.77
C ARG A 29 -8.88 -18.30 15.50
N LEU A 30 -10.19 -18.40 15.35
CA LEU A 30 -10.93 -19.65 15.25
C LEU A 30 -10.97 -20.21 13.82
N PHE A 31 -11.05 -19.35 12.81
CA PHE A 31 -11.19 -19.78 11.42
C PHE A 31 -9.94 -20.54 10.97
N PRO A 32 -10.01 -21.82 10.59
CA PRO A 32 -8.83 -22.57 10.17
C PRO A 32 -8.30 -22.00 8.85
N MET A 33 -6.98 -21.80 8.75
CA MET A 33 -6.33 -21.51 7.46
C MET A 33 -5.87 -22.84 6.90
N SER A 34 -6.64 -23.37 5.95
CA SER A 34 -6.32 -24.58 5.22
C SER A 34 -6.77 -24.43 3.77
N ASP A 35 -6.21 -25.25 2.89
CA ASP A 35 -6.50 -25.26 1.46
C ASP A 35 -7.99 -25.53 1.16
N ARG A 36 -8.74 -26.10 2.13
CA ARG A 36 -10.20 -26.33 2.04
C ARG A 36 -11.04 -25.12 2.43
N THR A 37 -10.55 -24.27 3.33
CA THR A 37 -11.33 -23.16 3.90
C THR A 37 -11.05 -21.82 3.23
N LEU A 38 -9.87 -21.65 2.64
CA LEU A 38 -9.50 -20.42 1.93
C LEU A 38 -10.36 -20.16 0.67
N PRO A 39 -10.66 -21.15 -0.20
CA PRO A 39 -11.55 -20.92 -1.34
C PRO A 39 -12.97 -20.51 -0.92
N LEU A 40 -13.47 -21.03 0.20
CA LEU A 40 -14.79 -20.68 0.73
C LEU A 40 -14.83 -19.23 1.22
N LEU A 41 -13.76 -18.77 1.88
CA LEU A 41 -13.65 -17.38 2.31
C LEU A 41 -13.67 -16.43 1.11
N ARG A 42 -12.87 -16.72 0.07
CA ARG A 42 -12.87 -15.95 -1.19
C ARG A 42 -14.23 -15.95 -1.89
N ALA A 43 -14.91 -17.09 -1.97
CA ALA A 43 -16.25 -17.17 -2.57
C ALA A 43 -17.28 -16.31 -1.82
N ALA A 44 -17.08 -16.04 -0.53
CA ALA A 44 -17.93 -15.15 0.26
C ALA A 44 -17.57 -13.65 0.09
N GLU A 45 -16.38 -13.31 -0.41
CA GLU A 45 -15.90 -11.93 -0.52
C GLU A 45 -16.83 -11.03 -1.35
N PRO A 46 -17.30 -11.41 -2.57
CA PRO A 46 -18.23 -10.58 -3.34
C PRO A 46 -19.56 -10.31 -2.63
N TYR A 47 -19.94 -11.17 -1.68
CA TYR A 47 -21.17 -11.03 -0.89
C TYR A 47 -20.96 -10.16 0.35
N LEU A 48 -19.74 -10.10 0.87
CA LEU A 48 -19.36 -9.25 2.00
C LEU A 48 -18.96 -7.84 1.54
N SER A 49 -18.49 -7.68 0.30
CA SER A 49 -18.16 -6.39 -0.32
C SER A 49 -19.37 -5.70 -0.98
N ARG A 50 -20.58 -6.27 -0.85
CA ARG A 50 -21.83 -5.87 -1.51
C ARG A 50 -22.48 -4.57 -1.04
N VAL A 51 -21.68 -3.63 -0.54
CA VAL A 51 -22.10 -2.24 -0.38
C VAL A 51 -21.70 -1.52 -1.66
N PRO A 52 -22.63 -1.06 -2.51
CA PRO A 52 -22.29 -0.28 -3.69
C PRO A 52 -21.45 0.93 -3.28
N GLN A 53 -20.16 0.89 -3.61
CA GLN A 53 -19.27 2.04 -3.43
C GLN A 53 -19.34 2.90 -4.69
N SER A 54 -20.54 3.33 -5.08
CA SER A 54 -20.72 4.33 -6.13
C SER A 54 -20.26 5.67 -5.56
N VAL A 55 -18.97 5.93 -5.63
CA VAL A 55 -18.40 7.21 -5.22
C VAL A 55 -18.44 8.11 -6.46
N ARG A 56 -19.18 9.21 -6.37
CA ARG A 56 -19.30 10.22 -7.45
C ARG A 56 -17.95 10.91 -7.70
N GLY A 57 -17.76 11.41 -8.92
CA GLY A 57 -16.60 12.21 -9.29
C GLY A 57 -15.39 11.40 -9.74
N VAL A 58 -15.59 10.16 -10.17
CA VAL A 58 -14.59 9.33 -10.84
C VAL A 58 -15.27 8.46 -11.91
N ARG A 59 -14.54 8.21 -13.00
CA ARG A 59 -14.83 7.16 -13.97
C ARG A 59 -13.96 5.94 -13.65
N ILE A 60 -14.56 4.75 -13.65
CA ILE A 60 -13.85 3.49 -13.37
C ILE A 60 -13.91 2.62 -14.62
N GLU A 61 -12.74 2.22 -15.12
CA GLU A 61 -12.58 1.34 -16.27
C GLU A 61 -11.83 0.08 -15.88
N LYS A 62 -12.31 -1.06 -16.39
CA LYS A 62 -11.60 -2.33 -16.25
C LYS A 62 -10.62 -2.44 -17.40
N ILE A 63 -9.35 -2.52 -17.07
CA ILE A 63 -8.25 -2.68 -18.02
C ILE A 63 -7.40 -3.88 -17.61
N THR A 64 -6.42 -4.20 -18.45
CA THR A 64 -5.36 -5.15 -18.14
C THR A 64 -4.04 -4.40 -18.24
N LEU A 65 -3.18 -4.55 -17.23
CA LEU A 65 -1.88 -3.89 -17.15
C LEU A 65 -0.84 -4.93 -16.72
N GLY A 66 0.18 -5.17 -17.54
CA GLY A 66 1.17 -6.22 -17.31
C GLY A 66 0.59 -7.63 -17.43
N GLY A 67 -0.53 -7.80 -18.14
CA GLY A 67 -1.32 -9.03 -18.13
C GLY A 67 -2.17 -9.23 -16.85
N VAL A 68 -2.22 -8.24 -15.96
CA VAL A 68 -2.93 -8.30 -14.68
C VAL A 68 -4.23 -7.49 -14.73
N PRO A 69 -5.38 -8.04 -14.33
CA PRO A 69 -6.62 -7.27 -14.25
C PRO A 69 -6.45 -6.05 -13.32
N THR A 70 -6.91 -4.89 -13.77
CA THR A 70 -6.71 -3.62 -13.09
C THR A 70 -7.93 -2.72 -13.25
N GLU A 71 -8.29 -1.99 -12.21
CA GLU A 71 -9.23 -0.88 -12.30
C GLU A 71 -8.50 0.43 -12.48
N LEU A 72 -8.70 1.07 -13.63
CA LEU A 72 -8.29 2.45 -13.87
C LEU A 72 -9.38 3.39 -13.36
N ILE A 73 -9.04 4.15 -12.33
CA ILE A 73 -9.93 5.11 -11.68
C ILE A 73 -9.45 6.51 -12.07
N VAL A 74 -10.22 7.17 -12.92
CA VAL A 74 -9.91 8.51 -13.43
C VAL A 74 -10.78 9.54 -12.70
N PRO A 75 -10.20 10.54 -12.02
CA PRO A 75 -10.98 11.59 -11.39
C PRO A 75 -11.74 12.43 -12.44
N GLU A 76 -13.01 12.74 -12.14
CA GLU A 76 -13.83 13.64 -12.95
C GLU A 76 -13.75 15.06 -12.35
N GLY A 77 -13.57 16.09 -13.19
CA GLY A 77 -13.57 17.49 -12.76
C GLY A 77 -12.41 18.30 -13.30
N ASP A 78 -11.99 19.31 -12.52
CA ASP A 78 -10.93 20.27 -12.85
C ASP A 78 -9.61 19.62 -13.30
N ALA A 79 -8.83 20.34 -14.12
CA ALA A 79 -7.58 19.87 -14.75
C ALA A 79 -6.61 19.17 -13.77
N ASP A 80 -5.95 18.11 -14.22
CA ASP A 80 -4.91 17.41 -13.46
C ASP A 80 -3.79 18.39 -13.05
N PRO A 81 -3.56 18.63 -11.75
CA PRO A 81 -2.48 19.50 -11.29
C PRO A 81 -1.09 18.91 -11.51
N HIS A 82 -1.00 17.61 -11.80
CA HIS A 82 0.24 16.87 -12.00
C HIS A 82 0.14 16.04 -13.29
N PRO A 83 0.20 16.68 -14.47
CA PRO A 83 0.09 15.95 -15.74
C PRO A 83 1.14 14.84 -15.79
N ARG A 84 0.78 13.69 -16.36
CA ARG A 84 1.66 12.51 -16.48
C ARG A 84 2.05 11.89 -15.13
N ALA A 85 1.35 12.23 -14.04
CA ALA A 85 1.44 11.51 -12.78
C ALA A 85 0.32 10.48 -12.64
N ALA A 86 0.60 9.39 -11.92
CA ALA A 86 -0.40 8.40 -11.54
C ALA A 86 -0.06 7.76 -10.20
N LEU A 87 -1.02 7.07 -9.61
CA LEU A 87 -0.79 6.20 -8.46
C LEU A 87 -1.16 4.76 -8.82
N ILE A 88 -0.30 3.82 -8.45
CA ILE A 88 -0.63 2.39 -8.49
C ILE A 88 -0.90 1.90 -7.06
N TYR A 89 -2.05 1.26 -6.87
CA TYR A 89 -2.51 0.77 -5.57
C TYR A 89 -2.48 -0.75 -5.53
N TYR A 90 -1.86 -1.30 -4.48
CA TYR A 90 -1.86 -2.73 -4.19
C TYR A 90 -2.61 -2.99 -2.88
N HIS A 91 -3.70 -3.75 -2.95
CA HIS A 91 -4.55 -4.02 -1.80
C HIS A 91 -3.91 -4.97 -0.77
N GLY A 92 -4.33 -4.89 0.48
CA GLY A 92 -4.00 -5.87 1.52
C GLY A 92 -4.79 -7.17 1.40
N GLY A 93 -4.84 -7.95 2.49
CA GLY A 93 -5.53 -9.24 2.52
C GLY A 93 -4.61 -10.45 2.67
N ALA A 94 -3.40 -10.24 3.20
CA ALA A 94 -2.47 -11.29 3.60
C ALA A 94 -2.08 -12.27 2.47
N PHE A 95 -2.12 -11.84 1.20
CA PHE A 95 -1.88 -12.68 0.02
C PHE A 95 -2.84 -13.87 -0.16
N ILE A 96 -4.00 -13.86 0.51
CA ILE A 96 -4.96 -14.98 0.51
C ILE A 96 -6.42 -14.53 0.33
N GLY A 97 -6.67 -13.23 0.26
CA GLY A 97 -8.01 -12.66 0.17
C GLY A 97 -7.97 -11.16 -0.09
N CYS A 98 -9.15 -10.55 -0.06
CA CYS A 98 -9.44 -9.22 -0.60
C CYS A 98 -9.26 -9.15 -2.13
N ASN A 99 -9.78 -8.08 -2.71
CA ASN A 99 -9.79 -7.83 -4.15
C ASN A 99 -10.04 -6.34 -4.45
N LEU A 100 -10.22 -6.00 -5.73
CA LEU A 100 -10.55 -4.65 -6.19
C LEU A 100 -11.74 -4.04 -5.44
N ASP A 101 -12.83 -4.79 -5.25
CA ASP A 101 -14.04 -4.28 -4.58
C ASP A 101 -13.76 -3.84 -3.14
N THR A 102 -12.99 -4.63 -2.40
CA THR A 102 -12.72 -4.35 -0.98
C THR A 102 -11.91 -3.07 -0.76
N HIS A 103 -11.08 -2.68 -1.72
CA HIS A 103 -10.19 -1.51 -1.63
C HIS A 103 -10.56 -0.38 -2.59
N ARG A 104 -11.60 -0.55 -3.41
CA ARG A 104 -12.05 0.48 -4.37
C ARG A 104 -12.27 1.84 -3.72
N ARG A 105 -12.90 1.90 -2.54
CA ARG A 105 -13.13 3.18 -1.84
C ARG A 105 -11.85 3.95 -1.56
N ILE A 106 -10.79 3.30 -1.04
CA ILE A 106 -9.55 4.02 -0.76
C ILE A 106 -8.88 4.46 -2.06
N ALA A 107 -8.88 3.61 -3.09
CA ALA A 107 -8.35 3.95 -4.41
C ALA A 107 -9.08 5.15 -5.04
N VAL A 108 -10.42 5.18 -4.96
CA VAL A 108 -11.22 6.33 -5.43
C VAL A 108 -10.94 7.59 -4.61
N LEU A 109 -10.83 7.48 -3.28
CA LEU A 109 -10.52 8.63 -2.45
C LEU A 109 -9.12 9.19 -2.77
N LEU A 110 -8.13 8.33 -3.02
CA LEU A 110 -6.80 8.75 -3.45
C LEU A 110 -6.84 9.43 -4.81
N ALA A 111 -7.56 8.86 -5.80
CA ALA A 111 -7.73 9.48 -7.12
C ALA A 111 -8.32 10.89 -7.02
N ARG A 112 -9.34 11.07 -6.19
CA ARG A 112 -9.98 12.38 -5.98
C ARG A 112 -9.12 13.36 -5.20
N GLY A 113 -8.41 12.88 -4.18
CA GLY A 113 -7.59 13.72 -3.30
C GLY A 113 -6.35 14.23 -4.02
N LEU A 114 -5.68 13.35 -4.76
CA LEU A 114 -4.48 13.67 -5.53
C LEU A 114 -4.79 14.28 -6.89
N ARG A 115 -6.01 14.06 -7.41
CA ARG A 115 -6.47 14.46 -8.75
C ARG A 115 -5.64 13.85 -9.89
N VAL A 116 -5.09 12.67 -9.65
CA VAL A 116 -4.37 11.85 -10.65
C VAL A 116 -5.09 10.51 -10.86
N PRO A 117 -4.88 9.83 -12.00
CA PRO A 117 -5.38 8.47 -12.20
C PRO A 117 -4.84 7.48 -11.16
N VAL A 118 -5.69 6.55 -10.70
CA VAL A 118 -5.31 5.45 -9.82
C VAL A 118 -5.50 4.11 -10.52
N TYR A 119 -4.45 3.30 -10.56
CA TYR A 119 -4.44 1.93 -11.06
C TYR A 119 -4.53 0.96 -9.89
N ASN A 120 -5.73 0.44 -9.61
CA ASN A 120 -5.98 -0.51 -8.53
C ASN A 120 -5.80 -1.94 -9.07
N VAL A 121 -4.75 -2.63 -8.65
CA VAL A 121 -4.26 -3.87 -9.29
C VAL A 121 -4.79 -5.13 -8.60
N GLU A 122 -5.35 -6.07 -9.37
CA GLU A 122 -5.83 -7.37 -8.91
C GLU A 122 -4.74 -8.45 -9.06
N TYR A 123 -3.66 -8.30 -8.31
CA TYR A 123 -2.55 -9.23 -8.35
C TYR A 123 -2.96 -10.63 -7.84
N ARG A 124 -2.39 -11.69 -8.41
CA ARG A 124 -2.72 -13.06 -8.00
C ARG A 124 -2.25 -13.34 -6.59
N GLN A 125 -3.05 -14.13 -5.88
CA GLN A 125 -2.89 -14.50 -4.48
C GLN A 125 -3.09 -16.00 -4.33
N TYR A 126 -2.77 -16.55 -3.17
CA TYR A 126 -2.98 -17.96 -2.90
C TYR A 126 -4.48 -18.32 -2.92
N PRO A 127 -4.89 -19.44 -3.57
CA PRO A 127 -4.06 -20.53 -4.10
C PRO A 127 -3.55 -20.38 -5.55
N ASP A 128 -4.00 -19.36 -6.29
CA ASP A 128 -3.70 -19.20 -7.73
C ASP A 128 -2.24 -18.75 -7.97
N GLY A 129 -1.58 -18.24 -6.93
CA GLY A 129 -0.14 -17.95 -6.87
C GLY A 129 0.33 -17.87 -5.41
N GLY A 130 1.58 -17.48 -5.18
CA GLY A 130 1.99 -17.01 -3.84
C GLY A 130 2.68 -15.67 -3.91
N VAL A 131 3.51 -15.34 -2.92
CA VAL A 131 4.05 -13.97 -2.79
C VAL A 131 4.91 -13.59 -3.99
N GLY A 132 5.73 -14.51 -4.50
CA GLY A 132 6.51 -14.26 -5.70
C GLY A 132 5.62 -13.91 -6.89
N THR A 133 4.47 -14.59 -7.03
CA THR A 133 3.48 -14.30 -8.07
C THR A 133 2.80 -12.96 -7.86
N SER A 134 2.39 -12.63 -6.63
CA SER A 134 1.80 -11.33 -6.29
C SER A 134 2.75 -10.18 -6.63
N VAL A 135 4.04 -10.35 -6.33
CA VAL A 135 5.09 -9.37 -6.61
C VAL A 135 5.38 -9.28 -8.12
N ALA A 136 5.44 -10.41 -8.81
CA ALA A 136 5.64 -10.46 -10.27
C ALA A 136 4.51 -9.72 -11.01
N ASP A 137 3.26 -9.98 -10.63
CA ASP A 137 2.09 -9.28 -11.16
C ASP A 137 2.16 -7.78 -10.87
N GLY A 138 2.47 -7.40 -9.62
CA GLY A 138 2.58 -6.00 -9.24
C GLY A 138 3.66 -5.25 -10.03
N PHE A 139 4.81 -5.88 -10.25
CA PHE A 139 5.91 -5.32 -11.03
C PHE A 139 5.62 -5.29 -12.53
N ALA A 140 4.95 -6.31 -13.07
CA ALA A 140 4.54 -6.32 -14.48
C ALA A 140 3.58 -5.16 -14.78
N ALA A 141 2.62 -4.91 -13.90
CA ALA A 141 1.71 -3.78 -14.01
C ALA A 141 2.46 -2.44 -13.93
N TYR A 142 3.36 -2.28 -12.95
CA TYR A 142 4.18 -1.08 -12.81
C TYR A 142 5.02 -0.78 -14.06
N ARG A 143 5.68 -1.80 -14.60
CA ARG A 143 6.52 -1.66 -15.79
C ARG A 143 5.70 -1.29 -17.03
N GLU A 144 4.58 -1.97 -17.29
CA GLU A 144 3.74 -1.64 -18.45
C GLU A 144 3.18 -0.21 -18.37
N LEU A 145 2.85 0.26 -17.16
CA LEU A 145 2.42 1.64 -16.96
C LEU A 145 3.52 2.64 -17.30
N LEU A 146 4.77 2.40 -16.89
CA LEU A 146 5.91 3.24 -17.29
C LEU A 146 6.17 3.17 -18.80
N ASP A 147 6.17 1.96 -19.37
CA ASP A 147 6.48 1.74 -20.78
C ASP A 147 5.42 2.34 -21.73
N SER A 148 4.21 2.63 -21.24
CA SER A 148 3.17 3.36 -21.99
C SER A 148 3.64 4.76 -22.43
N GLY A 149 4.56 5.37 -21.69
CA GLY A 149 5.02 6.75 -21.90
C GLY A 149 3.99 7.83 -21.54
N GLU A 150 2.78 7.44 -21.10
CA GLU A 150 1.72 8.37 -20.67
C GLU A 150 2.03 9.00 -19.30
N VAL A 151 2.77 8.26 -18.46
CA VAL A 151 3.16 8.70 -17.12
C VAL A 151 4.68 8.57 -16.93
N ASP A 152 5.26 9.50 -16.17
CA ASP A 152 6.68 9.50 -15.80
C ASP A 152 6.90 9.62 -14.27
N ARG A 153 5.84 9.98 -13.54
CA ARG A 153 5.83 10.13 -12.09
C ARG A 153 4.78 9.21 -11.48
N ILE A 154 5.24 8.06 -10.97
CA ILE A 154 4.34 7.06 -10.38
C ILE A 154 4.48 7.04 -8.87
N LEU A 155 3.37 7.27 -8.17
CA LEU A 155 3.23 7.01 -6.74
C LEU A 155 2.87 5.53 -6.54
N VAL A 156 3.44 4.88 -5.52
CA VAL A 156 3.04 3.52 -5.11
C VAL A 156 2.39 3.58 -3.74
N ALA A 157 1.23 2.96 -3.58
CA ALA A 157 0.55 2.89 -2.30
C ALA A 157 -0.06 1.51 -2.04
N GLY A 158 -0.09 1.11 -0.77
CA GLY A 158 -0.68 -0.17 -0.41
C GLY A 158 -0.74 -0.38 1.08
N ASP A 159 -1.62 -1.30 1.48
CA ASP A 159 -1.86 -1.65 2.88
C ASP A 159 -1.45 -3.09 3.18
N SER A 160 -0.96 -3.35 4.39
CA SER A 160 -0.66 -4.71 4.84
C SER A 160 0.23 -5.47 3.83
N ALA A 161 -0.23 -6.60 3.30
CA ALA A 161 0.42 -7.36 2.24
C ALA A 161 0.67 -6.55 0.95
N GLY A 162 -0.23 -5.64 0.57
CA GLY A 162 -0.03 -4.73 -0.56
C GLY A 162 1.11 -3.74 -0.32
N GLY A 163 1.39 -3.38 0.94
CA GLY A 163 2.58 -2.63 1.33
C GLY A 163 3.89 -3.39 1.05
N PHE A 164 3.88 -4.73 1.19
CA PHE A 164 5.02 -5.57 0.77
C PHE A 164 5.18 -5.58 -0.74
N VAL A 165 4.07 -5.70 -1.49
CA VAL A 165 4.10 -5.63 -2.96
C VAL A 165 4.71 -4.30 -3.42
N CYS A 166 4.31 -3.17 -2.81
CA CYS A 166 4.93 -1.87 -3.06
C CYS A 166 6.46 -1.91 -2.85
N ALA A 167 6.90 -2.40 -1.69
CA ALA A 167 8.32 -2.46 -1.35
C ALA A 167 9.13 -3.29 -2.35
N LYS A 168 8.59 -4.42 -2.82
CA LYS A 168 9.25 -5.26 -3.81
C LYS A 168 9.22 -4.66 -5.22
N VAL A 169 8.14 -3.96 -5.60
CA VAL A 169 8.08 -3.20 -6.86
C VAL A 169 9.13 -2.10 -6.88
N ILE A 170 9.28 -1.36 -5.78
CA ILE A 170 10.33 -0.35 -5.60
C ILE A 170 11.73 -0.97 -5.81
N GLN A 171 12.00 -2.09 -5.15
CA GLN A 171 13.26 -2.81 -5.32
C GLN A 171 13.48 -3.26 -6.77
N TYR A 172 12.49 -3.92 -7.37
CA TYR A 172 12.62 -4.46 -8.72
C TYR A 172 12.77 -3.36 -9.77
N ALA A 173 12.13 -2.20 -9.59
CA ALA A 173 12.31 -1.03 -10.46
C ALA A 173 13.77 -0.53 -10.39
N ALA A 174 14.34 -0.43 -9.19
CA ALA A 174 15.72 -0.02 -9.00
C ALA A 174 16.71 -1.04 -9.62
N GLU A 175 16.50 -2.34 -9.41
CA GLU A 175 17.36 -3.40 -9.97
C GLU A 175 17.26 -3.50 -11.50
N ALA A 176 16.08 -3.22 -12.07
CA ALA A 176 15.88 -3.22 -13.51
C ALA A 176 16.44 -1.97 -14.20
N GLY A 177 16.88 -0.96 -13.44
CA GLY A 177 17.36 0.30 -14.00
C GLY A 177 16.28 1.12 -14.69
N ILE A 178 15.00 0.90 -14.35
CA ILE A 178 13.88 1.70 -14.86
C ILE A 178 13.57 2.85 -13.89
N GLN A 179 12.72 3.78 -14.33
CA GLN A 179 12.26 4.89 -13.49
C GLN A 179 11.71 4.33 -12.16
N ARG A 180 12.14 4.92 -11.04
CA ARG A 180 11.69 4.51 -9.70
C ARG A 180 10.41 5.26 -9.31
N PRO A 181 9.59 4.73 -8.39
CA PRO A 181 8.42 5.47 -7.93
C PRO A 181 8.80 6.82 -7.30
N THR A 182 7.97 7.83 -7.50
CA THR A 182 8.19 9.19 -6.98
C THR A 182 8.03 9.23 -5.45
N ALA A 183 7.10 8.44 -4.91
CA ALA A 183 6.89 8.31 -3.48
C ALA A 183 6.17 7.01 -3.13
N PHE A 184 6.27 6.60 -1.86
CA PHE A 184 5.59 5.45 -1.29
C PHE A 184 4.66 5.84 -0.14
N ALA A 185 3.44 5.32 -0.14
CA ALA A 185 2.52 5.36 1.00
C ALA A 185 2.17 3.95 1.51
N GLY A 186 2.55 3.64 2.75
CA GLY A 186 2.28 2.35 3.39
C GLY A 186 1.24 2.46 4.51
N PHE A 187 0.14 1.72 4.42
CA PHE A 187 -0.88 1.66 5.47
C PHE A 187 -0.80 0.35 6.26
N SER A 188 -0.21 0.41 7.45
CA SER A 188 0.16 -0.77 8.25
C SER A 188 0.89 -1.83 7.41
N PRO A 189 1.97 -1.49 6.69
CA PRO A 189 2.58 -2.37 5.70
C PRO A 189 3.24 -3.60 6.35
N PHE A 190 3.13 -4.76 5.72
CA PHE A 190 3.72 -6.03 6.16
C PHE A 190 5.08 -6.23 5.48
N LEU A 191 6.13 -5.55 5.95
CA LEU A 191 7.41 -5.40 5.25
C LEU A 191 8.43 -6.50 5.56
N ASP A 192 8.28 -7.23 6.67
CA ASP A 192 9.09 -8.41 6.99
C ASP A 192 8.25 -9.70 6.97
N ILE A 193 8.36 -10.46 5.89
CA ILE A 193 7.72 -11.77 5.77
C ILE A 193 8.59 -12.94 6.28
N SER A 194 9.88 -12.71 6.50
CA SER A 194 10.81 -13.68 7.09
C SER A 194 10.48 -13.97 8.57
N ALA A 195 9.78 -13.02 9.21
CA ALA A 195 9.28 -13.06 10.58
C ALA A 195 10.39 -13.03 11.63
N VAL A 196 11.45 -12.24 11.38
CA VAL A 196 12.54 -11.97 12.32
C VAL A 196 12.20 -10.82 13.26
N LEU A 197 11.32 -9.89 12.86
CA LEU A 197 10.95 -8.75 13.68
C LEU A 197 10.22 -9.17 14.98
N PRO A 198 10.46 -8.48 16.12
CA PRO A 198 9.89 -8.81 17.43
C PRO A 198 8.42 -8.38 17.56
N ARG A 199 7.55 -8.93 16.73
CA ARG A 199 6.12 -8.62 16.66
C ARG A 199 5.36 -9.08 17.91
N SER A 200 4.39 -8.29 18.36
CA SER A 200 3.46 -8.67 19.43
C SER A 200 2.02 -8.42 19.04
N SER A 201 1.15 -9.42 19.25
CA SER A 201 -0.30 -9.28 19.04
C SER A 201 -1.11 -9.22 20.35
N ARG A 202 -0.46 -8.91 21.49
CA ARG A 202 -1.13 -8.85 22.80
C ARG A 202 -2.21 -7.77 22.81
N HIS A 203 -1.88 -6.60 22.28
CA HIS A 203 -2.75 -5.43 22.24
C HIS A 203 -3.39 -5.19 20.87
N ASP A 204 -2.88 -5.81 19.81
CA ASP A 204 -3.47 -5.78 18.48
C ASP A 204 -4.97 -6.14 18.51
N ALA A 205 -5.80 -5.38 17.80
CA ALA A 205 -7.24 -5.58 17.73
C ALA A 205 -7.69 -6.54 16.62
N MET A 206 -6.86 -6.84 15.62
CA MET A 206 -7.24 -7.59 14.43
C MET A 206 -6.35 -8.82 14.22
N LEU A 207 -5.03 -8.66 14.19
CA LEU A 207 -4.07 -9.67 13.71
C LEU A 207 -3.54 -10.57 14.84
N PRO A 208 -3.85 -11.88 14.84
CA PRO A 208 -3.24 -12.82 15.77
C PRO A 208 -1.84 -13.22 15.27
N LEU A 209 -0.81 -13.15 16.12
CA LEU A 209 0.57 -13.50 15.72
C LEU A 209 0.71 -14.94 15.21
N GLY A 210 -0.06 -15.88 15.77
CA GLY A 210 -0.09 -17.26 15.29
C GLY A 210 -0.60 -17.40 13.85
N LYS A 211 -1.43 -16.47 13.35
CA LYS A 211 -1.87 -16.45 11.96
C LYS A 211 -0.81 -15.88 11.04
N ILE A 212 -0.16 -14.79 11.44
CA ILE A 212 0.99 -14.23 10.70
C ILE A 212 2.07 -15.32 10.50
N ARG A 213 2.40 -16.07 11.56
CA ARG A 213 3.36 -17.19 11.47
C ARG A 213 2.90 -18.32 10.54
N LYS A 214 1.61 -18.68 10.59
CA LYS A 214 1.05 -19.70 9.69
C LYS A 214 1.03 -19.24 8.24
N LEU A 215 0.94 -17.95 7.97
CA LEU A 215 0.95 -17.44 6.61
C LEU A 215 2.23 -17.86 5.87
N ARG A 216 3.38 -17.96 6.57
CA ARG A 216 4.64 -18.46 6.00
C ARG A 216 4.53 -19.80 5.28
N THR A 217 3.61 -20.69 5.70
CA THR A 217 3.44 -21.98 5.03
C THR A 217 2.85 -21.85 3.64
N VAL A 218 2.20 -20.72 3.32
CA VAL A 218 1.64 -20.41 2.00
C VAL A 218 2.45 -19.35 1.23
N LEU A 219 3.22 -18.50 1.91
CA LEU A 219 3.94 -17.38 1.25
C LEU A 219 4.95 -17.83 0.18
N GLY A 220 5.66 -18.94 0.42
CA GLY A 220 6.62 -19.51 -0.53
C GLY A 220 6.03 -20.50 -1.54
N ARG A 221 4.69 -20.64 -1.60
CA ARG A 221 4.04 -21.50 -2.60
C ARG A 221 3.85 -20.71 -3.91
N GLY A 222 3.67 -21.38 -5.03
CA GLY A 222 3.36 -20.75 -6.32
C GLY A 222 4.48 -20.90 -7.36
N PRO A 223 4.20 -20.55 -8.62
CA PRO A 223 5.11 -20.78 -9.73
C PRO A 223 6.28 -19.80 -9.81
N GLU A 224 6.13 -18.60 -9.23
CA GLU A 224 7.13 -17.53 -9.29
C GLU A 224 7.92 -17.47 -7.98
N GLU A 225 9.25 -17.47 -8.09
CA GLU A 225 10.14 -17.30 -6.95
C GLU A 225 10.20 -15.83 -6.52
N LEU A 226 10.17 -15.58 -5.21
CA LEU A 226 10.41 -14.24 -4.68
C LEU A 226 11.91 -13.94 -4.72
N ARG A 227 12.31 -12.94 -5.51
CA ARG A 227 13.72 -12.54 -5.63
C ARG A 227 14.12 -11.55 -4.53
N GLY A 228 15.35 -11.65 -4.06
CA GLY A 228 15.93 -10.71 -3.08
C GLY A 228 15.41 -10.90 -1.65
N PRO A 229 15.59 -9.91 -0.76
CA PRO A 229 15.28 -10.05 0.65
C PRO A 229 13.77 -10.17 0.92
N GLU A 230 13.45 -10.93 1.97
CA GLU A 230 12.10 -11.08 2.56
C GLU A 230 11.79 -10.02 3.63
N ASP A 231 12.83 -9.33 4.12
CA ASP A 231 12.72 -8.19 5.03
C ASP A 231 13.10 -6.91 4.30
N MET A 232 12.10 -6.07 4.06
CA MET A 232 12.24 -4.79 3.34
C MET A 232 12.46 -3.60 4.29
N THR A 233 12.71 -3.84 5.58
CA THR A 233 12.90 -2.80 6.60
C THR A 233 14.37 -2.51 6.91
N THR A 234 15.31 -3.27 6.32
CA THR A 234 16.75 -3.18 6.60
C THR A 234 17.42 -1.97 5.95
N ASP A 235 18.61 -1.60 6.44
CA ASP A 235 19.45 -0.55 5.83
C ASP A 235 19.81 -0.85 4.37
N ALA A 236 20.05 -2.12 4.04
CA ALA A 236 20.37 -2.52 2.67
C ALA A 236 19.18 -2.28 1.72
N THR A 237 17.96 -2.57 2.19
CA THR A 237 16.75 -2.38 1.39
C THR A 237 16.29 -0.92 1.37
N ALA A 238 16.58 -0.14 2.41
CA ALA A 238 16.18 1.26 2.51
C ALA A 238 16.71 2.09 1.33
N ALA A 239 17.90 1.79 0.81
CA ALA A 239 18.50 2.49 -0.33
C ALA A 239 17.65 2.45 -1.63
N TYR A 240 16.74 1.48 -1.75
CA TYR A 240 15.84 1.40 -2.90
C TYR A 240 14.67 2.39 -2.80
N PHE A 241 14.26 2.75 -1.59
CA PHE A 241 13.01 3.44 -1.36
C PHE A 241 13.05 4.91 -1.80
N PRO A 242 11.95 5.40 -2.38
CA PRO A 242 11.74 6.83 -2.58
C PRO A 242 11.29 7.50 -1.27
N PRO A 243 11.02 8.81 -1.29
CA PRO A 243 10.34 9.45 -0.19
C PRO A 243 9.09 8.68 0.26
N SER A 244 8.97 8.40 1.55
CA SER A 244 7.98 7.43 2.07
C SER A 244 7.17 7.96 3.23
N ILE A 245 5.85 7.75 3.21
CA ILE A 245 4.97 7.99 4.35
C ILE A 245 4.34 6.68 4.83
N LEU A 246 4.43 6.44 6.14
CA LEU A 246 4.00 5.19 6.76
C LEU A 246 2.96 5.48 7.84
N PHE A 247 1.92 4.66 7.90
CA PHE A 247 0.88 4.76 8.93
C PHE A 247 0.78 3.44 9.67
N ALA A 248 0.64 3.49 10.99
CA ALA A 248 0.37 2.31 11.79
C ALA A 248 -0.59 2.63 12.95
N ALA A 249 -1.35 1.62 13.36
CA ALA A 249 -2.12 1.69 14.59
C ALA A 249 -1.22 1.41 15.80
N ASP A 250 -1.37 2.17 16.89
CA ASP A 250 -0.61 1.95 18.13
C ASP A 250 -0.80 0.52 18.62
N ARG A 251 0.31 -0.20 18.82
CA ARG A 251 0.38 -1.58 19.31
C ARG A 251 -0.26 -2.63 18.39
N GLU A 252 -0.43 -2.34 17.10
CA GLU A 252 -0.65 -3.40 16.12
C GLU A 252 0.62 -4.23 15.89
N ALA A 253 0.45 -5.45 15.41
CA ALA A 253 1.54 -6.41 15.22
C ALA A 253 2.51 -6.00 14.10
N LEU A 254 2.09 -5.15 13.18
CA LEU A 254 2.92 -4.64 12.07
C LEU A 254 3.42 -3.20 12.32
N MET A 255 3.16 -2.61 13.49
CA MET A 255 3.71 -1.30 13.84
C MET A 255 5.24 -1.30 13.77
N VAL A 256 5.86 -2.42 14.18
CA VAL A 256 7.32 -2.59 14.15
C VAL A 256 7.88 -2.46 12.74
N ASP A 257 7.21 -2.98 11.71
CA ASP A 257 7.64 -2.87 10.31
C ASP A 257 7.78 -1.41 9.88
N SER A 258 6.79 -0.60 10.24
CA SER A 258 6.78 0.83 9.90
C SER A 258 7.90 1.58 10.62
N LEU A 259 8.17 1.23 11.88
CA LEU A 259 9.22 1.86 12.68
C LEU A 259 10.62 1.45 12.22
N GLU A 260 10.84 0.18 11.86
CA GLU A 260 12.13 -0.30 11.37
C GLU A 260 12.45 0.28 9.99
N LEU A 261 11.48 0.29 9.06
CA LEU A 261 11.67 0.96 7.77
C LEU A 261 11.94 2.45 7.97
N HIS A 262 11.18 3.14 8.82
CA HIS A 262 11.43 4.55 9.16
C HIS A 262 12.87 4.76 9.65
N ALA A 263 13.33 3.94 10.60
CA ALA A 263 14.67 4.07 11.17
C ALA A 263 15.77 3.87 10.10
N SER A 264 15.59 2.90 9.21
CA SER A 264 16.54 2.64 8.12
C SER A 264 16.54 3.74 7.06
N LEU A 265 15.37 4.26 6.68
CA LEU A 265 15.27 5.42 5.77
C LEU A 265 15.89 6.67 6.38
N ASP A 266 15.69 6.90 7.67
CA ASP A 266 16.28 8.04 8.38
C ASP A 266 17.81 7.97 8.41
N ARG A 267 18.38 6.79 8.70
CA ARG A 267 19.83 6.57 8.62
C ARG A 267 20.39 6.78 7.21
N ALA A 268 19.61 6.43 6.17
CA ALA A 268 19.97 6.64 4.78
C ALA A 268 19.76 8.10 4.30
N GLY A 269 19.21 8.98 5.14
CA GLY A 269 18.89 10.37 4.76
C GLY A 269 17.73 10.49 3.76
N ILE A 270 16.93 9.43 3.59
CA ILE A 270 15.80 9.40 2.66
C ILE A 270 14.59 10.06 3.32
N ARG A 271 13.87 10.91 2.58
CA ARG A 271 12.71 11.64 3.12
C ARG A 271 11.61 10.69 3.58
N ASN A 272 11.25 10.71 4.85
CA ASN A 272 10.24 9.82 5.36
C ASN A 272 9.49 10.33 6.59
N GLU A 273 8.24 9.89 6.75
CA GLU A 273 7.40 10.21 7.90
C GLU A 273 6.67 8.94 8.37
N VAL A 274 6.58 8.73 9.69
CA VAL A 274 5.77 7.63 10.24
C VAL A 274 4.74 8.18 11.22
N HIS A 275 3.48 7.88 10.98
CA HIS A 275 2.34 8.32 11.78
C HIS A 275 1.75 7.16 12.56
N ILE A 276 1.82 7.23 13.89
CA ILE A 276 1.28 6.21 14.79
C ILE A 276 -0.02 6.71 15.41
N TYR A 277 -1.14 6.07 15.06
CA TYR A 277 -2.46 6.47 15.54
C TYR A 277 -2.96 5.59 16.68
N ASP A 278 -3.24 6.22 17.80
CA ASP A 278 -3.77 5.54 18.97
C ASP A 278 -5.26 5.18 18.81
N GLY A 279 -5.66 4.06 19.39
CA GLY A 279 -7.05 3.58 19.36
C GLY A 279 -7.57 3.14 17.99
N GLN A 280 -6.70 2.95 16.99
CA GLN A 280 -7.08 2.47 15.66
C GLN A 280 -6.83 0.97 15.49
N VAL A 281 -7.36 0.42 14.39
CA VAL A 281 -7.17 -0.98 13.99
C VAL A 281 -6.19 -1.07 12.83
N HIS A 282 -5.77 -2.29 12.52
CA HIS A 282 -4.90 -2.57 11.39
C HIS A 282 -5.48 -2.00 10.08
N ALA A 283 -4.63 -1.33 9.30
CA ALA A 283 -4.97 -0.69 8.02
C ALA A 283 -6.16 0.29 8.09
N PHE A 284 -6.38 0.97 9.24
CA PHE A 284 -7.54 1.86 9.43
C PHE A 284 -7.70 2.96 8.35
N VAL A 285 -6.60 3.38 7.70
CA VAL A 285 -6.60 4.37 6.61
C VAL A 285 -7.44 3.90 5.42
N VAL A 286 -7.46 2.59 5.13
CA VAL A 286 -8.27 1.99 4.06
C VAL A 286 -9.77 2.23 4.29
N SER A 287 -10.17 2.37 5.56
CA SER A 287 -11.53 2.73 5.97
C SER A 287 -11.73 4.24 6.10
N ALA A 288 -11.08 5.06 5.27
CA ALA A 288 -11.17 6.52 5.30
C ALA A 288 -12.63 7.02 5.32
N GLY A 289 -12.92 7.86 6.31
CA GLY A 289 -14.24 8.42 6.59
C GLY A 289 -15.11 7.59 7.55
N LEU A 290 -14.69 6.38 7.94
CA LEU A 290 -15.35 5.61 9.01
C LEU A 290 -15.12 6.27 10.37
N THR A 291 -13.88 6.74 10.63
CA THR A 291 -13.50 7.49 11.83
C THR A 291 -12.90 8.84 11.43
N PRO A 292 -12.97 9.87 12.30
CA PRO A 292 -12.22 11.11 12.10
C PRO A 292 -10.73 10.87 11.87
N GLU A 293 -10.15 9.89 12.56
CA GLU A 293 -8.73 9.55 12.47
C GLU A 293 -8.38 8.88 11.12
N SER A 294 -9.24 8.00 10.58
CA SER A 294 -9.00 7.44 9.25
C SER A 294 -9.12 8.49 8.15
N TRP A 295 -10.01 9.47 8.33
CA TRP A 295 -10.10 10.63 7.44
C TRP A 295 -8.89 11.56 7.56
N ASP A 296 -8.38 11.74 8.78
CA ASP A 296 -7.19 12.55 9.02
C ASP A 296 -5.95 11.95 8.37
N ALA A 297 -5.69 10.66 8.62
CA ALA A 297 -4.61 9.93 7.99
C ALA A 297 -4.69 9.98 6.45
N TYR A 298 -5.89 9.84 5.89
CA TYR A 298 -6.10 10.02 4.45
C TYR A 298 -5.68 11.41 3.94
N LYS A 299 -6.07 12.50 4.62
CA LYS A 299 -5.66 13.87 4.21
C LYS A 299 -4.15 14.05 4.31
N VAL A 300 -3.52 13.52 5.36
CA VAL A 300 -2.07 13.55 5.54
C VAL A 300 -1.38 12.82 4.39
N THR A 301 -1.86 11.64 4.00
CA THR A 301 -1.35 10.91 2.84
C THR A 301 -1.44 11.75 1.57
N VAL A 302 -2.61 12.34 1.29
CA VAL A 302 -2.82 13.17 0.09
C VAL A 302 -1.84 14.35 0.07
N GLY A 303 -1.73 15.07 1.18
CA GLY A 303 -0.78 16.20 1.29
C GLY A 303 0.66 15.78 1.03
N PHE A 304 1.13 14.72 1.70
CA PHE A 304 2.50 14.24 1.51
C PHE A 304 2.78 13.85 0.05
N LEU A 305 1.88 13.10 -0.58
CA LEU A 305 2.09 12.62 -1.95
C LEU A 305 1.99 13.76 -2.98
N SER A 306 1.05 14.71 -2.82
CA SER A 306 0.96 15.91 -3.67
C SER A 306 2.22 16.78 -3.57
N ASP A 307 2.78 16.93 -2.36
CA ASP A 307 4.03 17.67 -2.20
C ASP A 307 5.19 16.96 -2.94
N ARG A 308 5.24 15.62 -2.92
CA ARG A 308 6.28 14.85 -3.64
C ARG A 308 6.13 14.99 -5.17
N LEU A 309 4.90 15.00 -5.69
CA LEU A 309 4.67 15.26 -7.12
C LEU A 309 5.13 16.66 -7.52
N THR A 310 4.77 17.67 -6.72
CA THR A 310 5.17 19.06 -6.95
C THR A 310 6.69 19.23 -6.93
N GLU A 311 7.38 18.60 -5.96
CA GLU A 311 8.84 18.63 -5.86
C GLU A 311 9.51 17.94 -7.06
N ALA A 312 8.98 16.81 -7.51
CA ALA A 312 9.50 16.08 -8.67
C ALA A 312 9.36 16.90 -9.98
N GLU A 313 8.20 17.53 -10.19
CA GLU A 313 7.96 18.39 -11.35
C GLU A 313 8.88 19.62 -11.38
N ALA A 314 9.10 20.24 -10.22
CA ALA A 314 10.04 21.36 -10.10
C ALA A 314 11.48 20.95 -10.41
N ALA A 315 11.90 19.74 -9.98
CA ALA A 315 13.23 19.21 -10.26
C ALA A 315 13.44 18.93 -11.75
N GLU A 316 12.47 18.32 -12.43
CA GLU A 316 12.54 18.05 -13.87
C GLU A 316 12.62 19.36 -14.68
N THR A 317 11.82 20.35 -14.33
CA THR A 317 11.84 21.68 -14.98
C THR A 317 13.21 22.36 -14.82
N ALA A 318 13.82 22.26 -13.64
CA ALA A 318 15.14 22.83 -13.40
C ALA A 318 16.24 22.18 -14.26
N VAL A 319 16.21 20.85 -14.40
CA VAL A 319 17.16 20.10 -15.24
C VAL A 319 17.00 20.48 -16.72
N GLN A 320 15.77 20.58 -17.22
CA GLN A 320 15.52 21.00 -18.61
C GLN A 320 16.05 22.41 -18.87
N ALA A 321 15.79 23.37 -17.97
CA ALA A 321 16.28 24.74 -18.10
C ALA A 321 17.82 24.86 -18.02
N GLU A 322 18.50 23.95 -17.33
CA GLU A 322 19.97 23.88 -17.32
C GLU A 322 20.52 23.32 -18.64
N GLN A 323 19.90 22.26 -19.16
CA GLN A 323 20.26 21.67 -20.46
C GLN A 323 20.09 22.66 -21.62
N GLU A 324 18.99 23.41 -21.65
CA GLU A 324 18.76 24.45 -22.66
C GLU A 324 19.80 25.57 -22.60
N ARG A 325 20.23 25.96 -21.39
CA ARG A 325 21.29 26.97 -21.22
C ARG A 325 22.64 26.48 -21.73
N HIS A 326 22.98 25.20 -21.54
CA HIS A 326 24.21 24.61 -22.06
C HIS A 326 24.21 24.44 -23.58
N LEU A 327 23.04 24.24 -24.21
CA LEU A 327 22.92 24.15 -25.67
C LEU A 327 22.96 25.53 -26.35
N ALA A 328 22.65 26.60 -25.61
CA ALA A 328 22.67 27.97 -26.10
C ALA A 328 24.03 28.68 -25.96
N SER A 329 25.01 28.06 -25.28
CA SER A 329 26.39 28.57 -25.07
C SER A 329 27.40 27.88 -25.97
#